data_AF-A0A2N2DL14-F1
#
_entry.id   AF-A0A2N2DL14-F1
#
_cell.length_a   1.000
_cell.length_b   1.000
_cell.length_c   1.000
_cell.angle_alpha   90.00
_cell.angle_beta   90.00
_cell.angle_gamma   90.00
#
_symmetry.space_group_name_H-M   'P 1'
#
loop_
_entity.id
_entity.type
_entity.pdbx_description
1 polymer ?
#
loop_
_entity_poly.entity_id
_entity_poly.type
_entity_poly.pdbx_seq_one_letter_code
_entity_poly.pdbx_strand_id
1 'polypeptide(L)'
;MILIISGTREGREITLLLVSKGYEILSLNPVNHGERLITENSSGDVLVYEGKDALTRLLETNRFKAVVDASQPFFEKISGPVKYFCRNNIIPYIRFVRAEVELPDSPFLFPVYSWEEAAEKAAELGNTIFLTTGSYNLEQFASYPQITGKRLVVRILPDQRVIEKVRALGILPRDIIAMQGPFSREMNKATFRMYGASVIVTKESGRAGGTDSKISAALKLKIPVVVIKRPRMEDEQIISVHTYDEVLERVSEAIRK
;
A
#
# COMPACT_ATOMS: atom_id res chain seq x y z
N MET A 1 -7.86 -20.96 14.23
CA MET A 1 -7.63 -19.54 13.90
C MET A 1 -6.78 -19.32 12.65
N ILE A 2 -7.12 -18.29 11.87
CA ILE A 2 -6.36 -17.76 10.72
C ILE A 2 -5.93 -16.33 11.06
N LEU A 3 -4.68 -15.97 10.75
CA LEU A 3 -4.21 -14.58 10.84
C LEU A 3 -4.44 -13.88 9.51
N ILE A 4 -5.03 -12.68 9.52
CA ILE A 4 -5.13 -11.82 8.34
C ILE A 4 -4.34 -10.55 8.59
N ILE A 5 -3.32 -10.28 7.78
CA ILE A 5 -2.66 -8.97 7.75
C ILE A 5 -3.53 -8.06 6.89
N SER A 6 -4.28 -7.18 7.53
CA SER A 6 -5.32 -6.35 6.91
C SER A 6 -4.90 -4.88 6.86
N GLY A 7 -5.82 -3.93 6.68
CA GLY A 7 -5.54 -2.49 6.50
C GLY A 7 -5.71 -1.99 5.07
N THR A 8 -6.22 -2.84 4.18
CA THR A 8 -6.71 -2.49 2.85
C THR A 8 -8.20 -2.79 2.77
N ARG A 9 -8.87 -2.28 1.73
CA ARG A 9 -10.27 -2.61 1.46
C ARG A 9 -10.46 -4.11 1.23
N GLU A 10 -9.54 -4.73 0.49
CA GLU A 10 -9.55 -6.14 0.15
C GLU A 10 -9.27 -6.99 1.39
N GLY A 11 -8.36 -6.57 2.27
CA GLY A 11 -8.18 -7.21 3.57
C GLY A 11 -9.48 -7.24 4.39
N ARG A 12 -10.28 -6.16 4.37
CA ARG A 12 -11.60 -6.14 5.02
C ARG A 12 -12.60 -7.08 4.33
N GLU A 13 -12.68 -7.03 3.01
CA GLU A 13 -13.59 -7.88 2.23
C GLU A 13 -13.26 -9.38 2.40
N ILE A 14 -11.97 -9.73 2.43
CA ILE A 14 -11.49 -11.09 2.71
C ILE A 14 -11.83 -11.51 4.15
N THR A 15 -11.60 -10.65 5.14
CA THR A 15 -12.00 -10.93 6.53
C THR A 15 -13.49 -11.24 6.63
N LEU A 16 -14.34 -10.39 6.04
CA LEU A 16 -15.80 -10.59 6.04
C LEU A 16 -16.20 -11.89 5.33
N LEU A 17 -15.59 -12.20 4.19
CA LEU A 17 -15.82 -13.44 3.47
C LEU A 17 -15.50 -14.66 4.34
N LEU A 18 -14.32 -14.71 4.95
CA LEU A 18 -13.91 -15.88 5.74
C LEU A 18 -14.74 -16.02 7.03
N VAL A 19 -15.07 -14.92 7.70
CA VAL A 19 -16.00 -14.95 8.85
C VAL A 19 -17.38 -15.48 8.43
N SER A 20 -17.91 -15.06 7.28
CA SER A 20 -19.21 -15.56 6.77
C SER A 20 -19.22 -17.07 6.48
N LYS A 21 -18.04 -17.68 6.32
CA LYS A 21 -17.85 -19.13 6.14
C LYS A 21 -17.57 -19.87 7.45
N GLY A 22 -17.62 -19.17 8.59
CA GLY A 22 -17.45 -19.75 9.93
C GLY A 22 -16.00 -19.93 10.37
N TYR A 23 -15.05 -19.29 9.68
CA TYR A 23 -13.66 -19.33 10.13
C TYR A 23 -13.41 -18.36 11.29
N GLU A 24 -12.62 -18.82 12.26
CA GLU A 24 -12.09 -18.00 13.35
C GLU A 24 -10.90 -17.18 12.85
N ILE A 25 -11.03 -15.85 12.87
CA ILE A 25 -10.09 -14.91 12.26
C ILE A 25 -9.51 -13.97 13.33
N LEU A 26 -8.20 -13.74 13.26
CA LEU A 26 -7.55 -12.61 13.91
C LEU A 26 -7.05 -11.64 12.84
N SER A 27 -7.47 -10.38 12.90
CA SER A 27 -7.07 -9.35 11.93
C SER A 27 -6.01 -8.43 12.52
N LEU A 28 -4.82 -8.39 11.91
CA LEU A 28 -3.72 -7.49 12.30
C LEU A 28 -3.64 -6.31 11.33
N ASN A 29 -3.92 -5.10 11.83
CA ASN A 29 -3.87 -3.85 11.08
C ASN A 29 -2.50 -3.15 11.26
N PRO A 30 -1.81 -2.78 10.16
CA PRO A 30 -0.49 -2.16 10.23
C PRO A 30 -0.46 -0.74 10.80
N VAL A 31 -1.58 -0.03 10.72
CA VAL A 31 -1.72 1.35 11.20
C VAL A 31 -3.07 1.48 11.88
N ASN A 32 -3.10 2.18 13.02
CA ASN A 32 -4.33 2.61 13.64
C ASN A 32 -4.93 3.73 12.78
N HIS A 33 -5.96 3.44 11.99
CA HIS A 33 -6.64 4.45 11.17
C HIS A 33 -7.76 5.17 11.92
N GLY A 34 -7.87 5.03 13.26
CA GLY A 34 -8.96 5.63 14.06
C GLY A 34 -10.35 5.06 13.74
N GLU A 35 -10.48 4.32 12.64
CA GLU A 35 -11.66 3.60 12.24
C GLU A 35 -11.86 2.40 13.17
N ARG A 36 -12.64 2.60 14.24
CA ARG A 36 -13.54 1.56 14.78
C ARG A 36 -14.51 1.15 13.66
N LEU A 37 -14.03 0.44 12.63
CA LEU A 37 -14.85 -0.02 11.52
C LEU A 37 -14.54 -1.48 11.21
N ILE A 38 -14.63 -2.34 12.23
CA ILE A 38 -15.15 -3.71 12.08
C ILE A 38 -16.08 -3.95 13.28
N THR A 39 -17.34 -3.62 13.01
CA THR A 39 -18.60 -4.26 13.42
C THR A 39 -18.67 -4.99 14.76
N GLU A 40 -19.57 -4.48 15.60
CA GLU A 40 -20.11 -5.02 16.85
C GLU A 40 -20.72 -6.45 16.77
N ASN A 41 -20.53 -7.22 15.69
CA ASN A 41 -21.25 -8.48 15.47
C ASN A 41 -20.45 -9.60 14.78
N SER A 42 -19.13 -9.65 14.92
CA SER A 42 -18.35 -10.76 14.36
C SER A 42 -17.17 -11.11 15.23
N SER A 43 -17.01 -12.39 15.53
CA SER A 43 -16.02 -13.05 16.40
C SER A 43 -14.54 -12.93 15.96
N GLY A 44 -14.18 -11.83 15.29
CA GLY A 44 -12.82 -11.57 14.84
C GLY A 44 -12.19 -10.44 15.65
N ASP A 45 -11.21 -10.78 16.47
CA ASP A 45 -10.42 -9.79 17.19
C ASP A 45 -9.60 -8.98 16.18
N VAL A 46 -9.64 -7.64 16.32
CA VAL A 46 -8.85 -6.72 15.50
C VAL A 46 -7.74 -6.14 16.35
N LEU A 47 -6.50 -6.42 15.96
CA LEU A 47 -5.30 -5.90 16.61
C LEU A 47 -4.64 -4.85 15.73
N VAL A 48 -3.94 -3.92 16.36
CA VAL A 48 -3.06 -2.96 15.69
C VAL A 48 -1.62 -3.44 15.86
N TYR A 49 -0.79 -3.28 14.83
CA TYR A 49 0.63 -3.55 14.94
C TYR A 49 1.32 -2.55 15.88
N GLU A 50 1.89 -3.07 16.97
CA GLU A 50 2.57 -2.28 18.01
C GLU A 50 4.09 -2.46 18.03
N GLY A 51 4.65 -3.08 16.99
CA GLY A 51 6.08 -3.32 16.86
C GLY A 51 6.46 -4.80 16.86
N LYS A 52 7.76 -5.05 16.69
CA LYS A 52 8.31 -6.38 16.47
C LYS A 52 8.05 -7.33 17.65
N ASP A 53 8.29 -6.87 18.88
CA ASP A 53 8.14 -7.74 20.06
C ASP A 53 6.69 -8.15 20.30
N ALA A 54 5.74 -7.23 20.08
CA ALA A 54 4.31 -7.53 20.13
C ALA A 54 3.91 -8.53 19.04
N LEU A 55 4.43 -8.36 17.82
CA LEU A 55 4.21 -9.29 16.72
C LEU A 55 4.77 -10.68 17.01
N THR A 56 5.99 -10.78 17.55
CA THR A 56 6.59 -12.06 17.94
C THR A 56 5.72 -12.78 18.97
N ARG A 57 5.35 -12.09 20.06
CA ARG A 57 4.46 -12.66 21.08
C ARG A 57 3.12 -13.11 20.51
N LEU A 58 2.55 -12.32 19.60
CA LEU A 58 1.30 -12.66 18.93
C LEU A 58 1.42 -13.97 18.15
N LEU A 59 2.50 -14.13 17.38
CA LEU A 59 2.75 -15.32 16.56
C LEU A 59 3.02 -16.56 17.43
N GLU A 60 3.76 -16.42 18.53
CA GLU A 60 4.13 -17.53 19.41
C GLU A 60 2.99 -18.01 20.32
N THR A 61 2.12 -17.10 20.77
CA THR A 61 1.03 -17.43 21.71
C THR A 61 -0.18 -18.06 21.01
N ASN A 62 -0.33 -17.79 19.71
CA ASN A 62 -1.49 -18.21 18.93
C ASN A 62 -1.14 -19.35 17.98
N ARG A 63 -2.05 -20.34 17.86
CA ARG A 63 -1.88 -21.46 16.92
C ARG A 63 -2.57 -21.16 15.59
N PHE A 64 -1.88 -20.43 14.72
CA PHE A 64 -2.39 -20.13 13.38
C PHE A 64 -2.27 -21.34 12.46
N LYS A 65 -3.36 -21.65 11.75
CA LYS A 65 -3.38 -22.71 10.72
C LYS A 65 -3.02 -22.19 9.33
N ALA A 66 -3.22 -20.90 9.10
CA ALA A 66 -2.86 -20.21 7.87
C ALA A 66 -2.69 -18.72 8.15
N VAL A 67 -1.94 -18.04 7.28
CA VAL A 67 -1.85 -16.59 7.23
C VAL A 67 -2.32 -16.10 5.87
N VAL A 68 -3.20 -15.10 5.85
CA VAL A 68 -3.57 -14.36 4.65
C VAL A 68 -3.00 -12.95 4.72
N ASP A 69 -2.06 -12.64 3.84
CA ASP A 69 -1.50 -11.30 3.72
C ASP A 69 -2.24 -10.50 2.64
N ALA A 70 -3.12 -9.59 3.07
CA ALA A 70 -3.81 -8.62 2.23
C ALA A 70 -3.28 -7.19 2.42
N SER A 71 -2.10 -7.02 3.02
CA SER A 71 -1.44 -5.73 3.20
C SER A 71 -1.10 -5.06 1.86
N GLN A 72 -0.91 -3.74 1.86
CA GLN A 72 -0.38 -3.08 0.65
C GLN A 72 1.02 -3.61 0.30
N PRO A 73 1.40 -3.61 -1.00
CA PRO A 73 2.79 -3.82 -1.38
C PRO A 73 3.72 -2.90 -0.56
N PHE A 74 4.96 -3.33 -0.33
CA PHE A 74 5.98 -2.62 0.46
C PHE A 74 5.80 -2.62 2.00
N PHE A 75 4.80 -3.31 2.56
CA PHE A 75 4.65 -3.42 4.02
C PHE A 75 5.54 -4.52 4.64
N GLU A 76 6.86 -4.41 4.47
CA GLU A 76 7.83 -5.45 4.88
C GLU A 76 7.98 -5.61 6.40
N LYS A 77 7.70 -4.54 7.18
CA LYS A 77 7.85 -4.56 8.65
C LYS A 77 7.00 -5.60 9.36
N ILE A 78 5.86 -6.00 8.76
CA ILE A 78 5.01 -7.09 9.26
C ILE A 78 5.20 -8.33 8.39
N SER A 79 5.13 -8.16 7.07
CA SER A 79 5.12 -9.29 6.14
C SER A 79 6.40 -10.12 6.22
N GLY A 80 7.57 -9.49 6.36
CA GLY A 80 8.86 -10.19 6.47
C GLY A 80 8.93 -11.12 7.71
N PRO A 81 8.76 -10.59 8.93
CA PRO A 81 8.72 -11.42 10.14
C PRO A 81 7.65 -12.52 10.11
N VAL A 82 6.44 -12.23 9.61
CA VAL A 82 5.37 -13.22 9.54
C VAL A 82 5.69 -14.33 8.53
N LYS A 83 6.26 -14.01 7.36
CA LYS A 83 6.75 -15.02 6.41
C LYS A 83 7.79 -15.93 7.04
N TYR A 84 8.76 -15.36 7.74
CA TYR A 84 9.79 -16.12 8.45
C TYR A 84 9.19 -17.09 9.47
N PHE A 85 8.23 -16.61 10.27
CA PHE A 85 7.50 -17.45 11.22
C PHE A 85 6.73 -18.57 10.53
N CYS A 86 6.00 -18.25 9.45
CA CYS A 86 5.22 -19.23 8.68
C CYS A 86 6.11 -20.33 8.12
N ARG A 87 7.27 -19.97 7.56
CA ARG A 87 8.25 -20.92 7.03
C ARG A 87 8.77 -21.88 8.08
N ASN A 88 9.16 -21.37 9.26
CA ASN A 88 9.72 -22.21 10.32
C ASN A 88 8.69 -23.12 11.00
N ASN A 89 7.40 -22.77 10.91
CA ASN A 89 6.31 -23.53 11.53
C ASN A 89 5.45 -24.30 10.50
N ILE A 90 5.84 -24.28 9.22
CA ILE A 90 5.11 -24.96 8.12
C ILE A 90 3.64 -24.49 8.06
N ILE A 91 3.43 -23.19 8.27
CA ILE A 91 2.12 -22.55 8.17
C ILE A 91 1.98 -21.97 6.76
N PRO A 92 0.91 -22.30 6.00
CA PRO A 92 0.68 -21.71 4.69
C PRO A 92 0.56 -20.19 4.76
N TYR A 93 1.37 -19.52 3.92
CA TYR A 93 1.33 -18.07 3.75
C TYR A 93 0.71 -17.73 2.39
N ILE A 94 -0.52 -17.22 2.44
CA ILE A 94 -1.34 -16.89 1.27
C ILE A 94 -1.26 -15.37 1.05
N ARG A 95 -0.68 -14.94 -0.06
CA ARG A 95 -0.55 -13.52 -0.40
C ARG A 95 -1.64 -13.12 -1.39
N PHE A 96 -2.55 -12.26 -0.96
CA PHE A 96 -3.49 -11.64 -1.89
C PHE A 96 -2.79 -10.55 -2.70
N VAL A 97 -2.60 -10.80 -3.99
CA VAL A 97 -1.96 -9.88 -4.93
C VAL A 97 -3.03 -9.38 -5.89
N ARG A 98 -3.34 -8.08 -5.81
CA ARG A 98 -4.21 -7.45 -6.81
C ARG A 98 -3.58 -7.61 -8.19
N ALA A 99 -4.39 -7.93 -9.20
CA ALA A 99 -3.95 -7.97 -10.60
C ALA A 99 -3.13 -6.73 -10.98
N GLU A 100 -2.09 -6.94 -11.79
CA GLU A 100 -1.32 -5.84 -12.37
C GLU A 100 -2.24 -4.94 -13.19
N VAL A 101 -1.92 -3.64 -13.19
CA VAL A 101 -2.57 -2.72 -14.12
C VAL A 101 -1.67 -2.61 -15.32
N GLU A 102 -2.14 -3.07 -16.48
CA GLU A 102 -1.48 -2.76 -17.73
C GLU A 102 -1.38 -1.24 -17.88
N LEU A 103 -0.15 -0.74 -17.86
CA LEU A 103 0.11 0.67 -18.09
C LEU A 103 -0.08 0.93 -19.59
N PRO A 104 -0.77 2.02 -19.97
CA PRO A 104 -0.93 2.35 -21.38
C PRO A 104 0.44 2.68 -21.99
N ASP A 105 0.64 2.28 -23.24
CA ASP A 105 1.83 2.68 -23.99
C ASP A 105 1.79 4.20 -24.24
N SER A 106 2.79 4.91 -23.69
CA SER A 106 2.86 6.36 -23.73
C SER A 106 4.28 6.84 -23.48
N PRO A 107 4.79 7.81 -24.27
CA PRO A 107 6.11 8.41 -24.03
C PRO A 107 6.19 9.25 -22.75
N PHE A 108 5.05 9.48 -22.09
CA PHE A 108 4.95 10.20 -20.82
C PHE A 108 4.86 9.25 -19.61
N LEU A 109 4.97 7.94 -19.79
CA LEU A 109 4.96 6.96 -18.70
C LEU A 109 6.33 6.33 -18.50
N PHE A 110 6.82 6.38 -17.26
CA PHE A 110 8.14 5.90 -16.88
C PHE A 110 7.98 4.89 -15.72
N PRO A 111 7.89 3.58 -16.02
CA PRO A 111 7.90 2.56 -14.99
C PRO A 111 9.29 2.47 -14.35
N VAL A 112 9.35 2.40 -13.03
CA VAL A 112 10.57 2.23 -12.23
C VAL A 112 10.33 1.20 -11.14
N TYR A 113 11.40 0.59 -10.62
CA TYR A 113 11.30 -0.56 -9.72
C TYR A 113 11.79 -0.27 -8.30
N SER A 114 12.28 0.95 -8.05
CA SER A 114 12.67 1.40 -6.71
C SER A 114 12.26 2.85 -6.45
N TRP A 115 12.29 3.22 -5.17
CA TRP A 115 12.04 4.59 -4.73
C TRP A 115 13.17 5.54 -5.15
N GLU A 116 14.40 5.04 -5.19
CA GLU A 116 15.58 5.78 -5.62
C GLU A 116 15.52 6.08 -7.12
N GLU A 117 15.25 5.07 -7.96
CA GLU A 117 15.01 5.25 -9.39
C GLU A 117 13.86 6.24 -9.65
N ALA A 118 12.83 6.20 -8.80
CA ALA A 118 11.70 7.11 -8.93
C ALA A 118 12.07 8.56 -8.62
N ALA A 119 12.91 8.79 -7.61
CA ALA A 119 13.42 10.10 -7.25
C ALA A 119 14.35 10.65 -8.34
N GLU A 120 15.28 9.81 -8.82
CA GLU A 120 16.17 10.12 -9.94
C GLU A 120 15.37 10.52 -11.18
N LYS A 121 14.44 9.65 -11.60
CA LYS A 121 13.64 9.89 -12.81
C LYS A 121 12.77 11.13 -12.69
N ALA A 122 12.16 11.36 -11.53
CA ALA A 122 11.38 12.56 -11.29
C ALA A 122 12.22 13.84 -11.34
N ALA A 123 13.46 13.79 -10.85
CA ALA A 123 14.39 14.92 -10.88
C ALA A 123 14.82 15.28 -12.32
N GLU A 124 14.99 14.29 -13.20
CA GLU A 124 15.25 14.53 -14.64
C GLU A 124 14.08 15.21 -15.35
N LEU A 125 12.85 14.83 -14.99
CA LEU A 125 11.64 15.18 -15.75
C LEU A 125 11.07 16.57 -15.41
N GLY A 126 11.40 17.16 -14.26
CA GLY A 126 10.91 18.51 -13.95
C GLY A 126 11.30 19.06 -12.58
N ASN A 127 10.77 20.25 -12.28
CA ASN A 127 11.10 21.02 -11.07
C ASN A 127 10.00 21.04 -10.01
N THR A 128 8.74 20.75 -10.38
CA THR A 128 7.63 20.57 -9.43
C THR A 128 7.19 19.11 -9.47
N ILE A 129 7.68 18.35 -8.50
CA ILE A 129 7.43 16.92 -8.37
C ILE A 129 6.20 16.73 -7.48
N PHE A 130 5.14 16.18 -8.06
CA PHE A 130 3.89 15.92 -7.37
C PHE A 130 3.81 14.45 -6.94
N LEU A 131 3.94 14.20 -5.64
CA LEU A 131 3.93 12.87 -5.04
C LEU A 131 2.50 12.47 -4.66
N THR A 132 1.97 11.48 -5.38
CA THR A 132 0.69 10.82 -5.04
C THR A 132 0.87 9.50 -4.28
N THR A 133 2.08 9.30 -3.74
CA THR A 133 2.59 8.07 -3.13
C THR A 133 2.27 7.96 -1.63
N GLY A 134 1.69 9.00 -1.03
CA GLY A 134 1.49 9.13 0.41
C GLY A 134 2.76 9.55 1.14
N SER A 135 2.81 9.32 2.45
CA SER A 135 3.95 9.67 3.31
C SER A 135 4.96 8.54 3.51
N TYR A 136 4.68 7.36 2.98
CA TYR A 136 5.57 6.21 3.09
C TYR A 136 6.79 6.39 2.19
N ASN A 137 8.00 6.20 2.73
CA ASN A 137 9.30 6.43 2.07
C ASN A 137 9.49 7.82 1.46
N LEU A 138 8.72 8.81 1.94
CA LEU A 138 8.87 10.20 1.50
C LEU A 138 10.26 10.75 1.82
N GLU A 139 10.88 10.27 2.88
CA GLU A 139 12.25 10.60 3.29
C GLU A 139 13.25 10.33 2.16
N GLN A 140 13.11 9.21 1.46
CA GLN A 140 14.01 8.83 0.36
C GLN A 140 13.93 9.82 -0.81
N PHE A 141 12.74 10.38 -1.06
CA PHE A 141 12.56 11.46 -2.03
C PHE A 141 13.15 12.77 -1.50
N ALA A 142 12.81 13.16 -0.27
CA ALA A 142 13.24 14.44 0.31
C ALA A 142 14.76 14.54 0.49
N SER A 143 15.45 13.41 0.73
CA SER A 143 16.91 13.37 0.89
C SER A 143 17.67 13.08 -0.40
N TYR A 144 17.02 12.86 -1.54
CA TYR A 144 17.71 12.53 -2.78
C TYR A 144 18.47 13.77 -3.30
N PRO A 145 19.79 13.70 -3.55
CA PRO A 145 20.60 14.90 -3.82
C PRO A 145 20.07 15.77 -4.97
N GLN A 146 19.64 15.15 -6.07
CA GLN A 146 19.15 15.81 -7.28
C GLN A 146 17.74 16.41 -7.12
N ILE A 147 17.05 16.12 -6.01
CA ILE A 147 15.79 16.77 -5.63
C ILE A 147 16.04 18.11 -4.92
N THR A 148 17.24 18.35 -4.39
CA THR A 148 17.60 19.62 -3.76
C THR A 148 17.31 20.80 -4.69
N GLY A 149 16.55 21.79 -4.20
CA GLY A 149 16.13 22.97 -4.98
C GLY A 149 14.88 22.76 -5.85
N LYS A 150 14.35 21.53 -5.95
CA LYS A 150 13.06 21.23 -6.58
C LYS A 150 11.92 21.38 -5.58
N ARG A 151 10.72 21.66 -6.09
CA ARG A 151 9.50 21.77 -5.28
C ARG A 151 8.84 20.40 -5.17
N LEU A 152 8.73 19.88 -3.95
CA LEU A 152 7.96 18.67 -3.64
C LEU A 152 6.55 19.05 -3.20
N VAL A 153 5.54 18.60 -3.93
CA VAL A 153 4.13 18.69 -3.53
C VAL A 153 3.67 17.29 -3.14
N VAL A 154 3.14 17.12 -1.93
CA VAL A 154 2.83 15.79 -1.40
C VAL A 154 1.38 15.68 -1.01
N ARG A 155 0.69 14.68 -1.56
CA ARG A 155 -0.67 14.33 -1.15
C ARG A 155 -0.66 13.18 -0.16
N ILE A 156 -1.16 13.45 1.04
CA ILE A 156 -1.16 12.55 2.21
C ILE A 156 -2.57 12.42 2.79
N LEU A 157 -2.75 11.41 3.65
CA LEU A 157 -3.96 11.32 4.48
C LEU A 157 -4.00 12.48 5.49
N PRO A 158 -5.20 12.96 5.86
CA PRO A 158 -5.38 14.05 6.82
C PRO A 158 -5.17 13.58 8.26
N ASP A 159 -3.99 13.04 8.54
CA ASP A 159 -3.57 12.58 9.87
C ASP A 159 -2.48 13.51 10.42
N GLN A 160 -2.62 13.94 11.68
CA GLN A 160 -1.72 14.90 12.31
C GLN A 160 -0.27 14.40 12.36
N ARG A 161 -0.05 13.13 12.71
CA ARG A 161 1.30 12.53 12.78
C ARG A 161 1.94 12.48 11.40
N VAL A 162 1.13 12.21 10.38
CA VAL A 162 1.59 12.23 8.99
C VAL A 162 1.97 13.65 8.56
N ILE A 163 1.16 14.66 8.87
CA ILE A 163 1.47 16.06 8.56
C ILE A 163 2.75 16.52 9.26
N GLU A 164 2.92 16.19 10.55
CA GLU A 164 4.14 16.50 11.32
C GLU A 164 5.38 15.85 10.70
N LYS A 165 5.28 14.58 10.32
CA LYS A 165 6.34 13.87 9.59
C LYS A 165 6.74 14.59 8.30
N VAL A 166 5.76 14.97 7.47
CA VAL A 166 6.01 15.66 6.20
C VAL A 166 6.67 17.03 6.43
N ARG A 167 6.25 17.78 7.45
CA ARG A 167 6.85 19.07 7.81
C ARG A 167 8.29 18.93 8.31
N ALA A 168 8.59 17.87 9.07
CA ALA A 168 9.95 17.58 9.55
C ALA A 168 10.95 17.33 8.39
N LEU A 169 10.45 16.95 7.20
CA LEU A 169 11.25 16.80 5.98
C LEU A 169 11.43 18.12 5.20
N GLY A 170 11.03 19.27 5.76
CA GLY A 170 11.20 20.58 5.15
C GLY A 170 10.15 20.94 4.10
N ILE A 171 9.10 20.14 3.94
CA ILE A 171 8.01 20.43 2.99
C ILE A 171 7.11 21.52 3.59
N LEU A 172 6.92 22.59 2.83
CA LEU A 172 6.15 23.76 3.26
C LEU A 172 4.65 23.46 3.34
N PRO A 173 3.89 24.07 4.27
CA PRO A 173 2.45 23.84 4.39
C PRO A 173 1.66 24.02 3.09
N ARG A 174 2.04 24.99 2.25
CA ARG A 174 1.42 25.24 0.94
C ARG A 174 1.57 24.08 -0.06
N ASP A 175 2.52 23.18 0.19
CA ASP A 175 2.88 22.06 -0.67
C ASP A 175 2.39 20.70 -0.09
N ILE A 176 1.63 20.75 1.01
CA ILE A 176 1.01 19.59 1.64
C ILE A 176 -0.48 19.57 1.30
N ILE A 177 -0.94 18.48 0.69
CA ILE A 177 -2.36 18.24 0.40
C ILE A 177 -2.83 17.11 1.31
N ALA A 178 -3.49 17.46 2.41
CA ALA A 178 -4.08 16.51 3.34
C ALA A 178 -5.51 16.16 2.90
N MET A 179 -5.69 15.04 2.20
CA MET A 179 -6.99 14.60 1.67
C MET A 179 -7.08 13.08 1.59
N GLN A 180 -8.27 12.54 1.89
CA GLN A 180 -8.58 11.12 1.73
C GLN A 180 -9.29 10.88 0.39
N GLY A 181 -8.79 9.88 -0.36
CA GLY A 181 -9.38 9.44 -1.63
C GLY A 181 -10.52 8.42 -1.45
N PRO A 182 -11.00 7.81 -2.54
CA PRO A 182 -10.46 7.86 -3.91
C PRO A 182 -10.67 9.21 -4.61
N PHE A 183 -9.82 9.53 -5.59
CA PHE A 183 -9.90 10.78 -6.35
C PHE A 183 -10.33 10.53 -7.79
N SER A 184 -11.29 11.32 -8.27
CA SER A 184 -11.72 11.32 -9.66
C SER A 184 -10.61 11.84 -10.59
N ARG A 185 -10.76 11.57 -11.89
CA ARG A 185 -9.83 12.07 -12.90
C ARG A 185 -9.82 13.61 -12.94
N GLU A 186 -11.00 14.22 -12.78
CA GLU A 186 -11.22 15.66 -12.80
C GLU A 186 -10.55 16.32 -11.60
N MET A 187 -10.70 15.75 -10.41
CA MET A 187 -10.00 16.19 -9.20
C MET A 187 -8.49 16.13 -9.41
N ASN A 188 -7.95 14.99 -9.87
CA ASN A 188 -6.52 14.87 -10.13
C ASN A 188 -6.02 15.92 -11.13
N LYS A 189 -6.73 16.15 -12.24
CA LYS A 189 -6.35 17.19 -13.22
C LYS A 189 -6.35 18.59 -12.60
N ALA A 190 -7.39 18.93 -11.83
CA ALA A 190 -7.51 20.22 -11.19
C ALA A 190 -6.35 20.45 -10.22
N THR A 191 -6.05 19.46 -9.36
CA THR A 191 -4.95 19.54 -8.41
C THR A 191 -3.58 19.61 -9.11
N PHE A 192 -3.33 18.80 -10.15
CA PHE A 192 -2.06 18.83 -10.88
C PHE A 192 -1.81 20.20 -11.53
N ARG A 193 -2.87 20.83 -12.10
CA ARG A 193 -2.79 22.18 -12.65
C ARG A 193 -2.57 23.24 -11.58
N MET A 194 -3.36 23.20 -10.51
CA MET A 194 -3.30 24.18 -9.41
C MET A 194 -1.89 24.26 -8.79
N TYR A 195 -1.25 23.11 -8.63
CA TYR A 195 0.09 23.03 -8.06
C TYR A 195 1.21 23.20 -9.08
N GLY A 196 0.91 23.34 -10.37
CA GLY A 196 1.91 23.47 -11.42
C GLY A 196 2.80 22.24 -11.56
N ALA A 197 2.23 21.04 -11.40
CA ALA A 197 2.99 19.80 -11.43
C ALA A 197 3.67 19.61 -12.79
N SER A 198 5.00 19.45 -12.78
CA SER A 198 5.79 19.14 -13.98
C SER A 198 6.08 17.65 -14.13
N VAL A 199 5.97 16.89 -13.04
CA VAL A 199 6.04 15.42 -13.05
C VAL A 199 5.16 14.86 -11.94
N ILE A 200 4.45 13.77 -12.22
CA ILE A 200 3.68 13.04 -11.23
C ILE A 200 4.45 11.78 -10.83
N VAL A 201 4.59 11.51 -9.53
CA VAL A 201 5.05 10.22 -9.04
C VAL A 201 3.87 9.49 -8.42
N THR A 202 3.67 8.23 -8.82
CA THR A 202 2.62 7.38 -8.28
C THR A 202 3.11 5.96 -8.05
N LYS A 203 2.33 5.18 -7.30
CA LYS A 203 2.57 3.75 -7.10
C LYS A 203 1.57 2.96 -7.93
N GLU A 204 1.97 1.75 -8.30
CA GLU A 204 1.06 0.73 -8.80
C GLU A 204 0.20 0.15 -7.65
N SER A 205 -0.81 0.91 -7.21
CA SER A 205 -1.74 0.49 -6.17
C SER A 205 -2.97 -0.24 -6.72
N GLY A 206 -3.05 -0.51 -8.02
CA GLY A 206 -4.20 -1.17 -8.67
C GLY A 206 -5.39 -0.23 -8.88
N ARG A 207 -6.43 -0.70 -9.59
CA ARG A 207 -7.63 0.08 -9.93
C ARG A 207 -8.31 0.76 -8.74
N ALA A 208 -8.51 0.02 -7.64
CA ALA A 208 -9.12 0.55 -6.41
C ALA A 208 -8.28 1.68 -5.77
N GLY A 209 -6.96 1.70 -5.98
CA GLY A 209 -6.06 2.75 -5.51
C GLY A 209 -6.04 4.01 -6.38
N GLY A 210 -6.85 4.04 -7.45
CA GLY A 210 -6.98 5.16 -8.38
C GLY A 210 -5.76 5.37 -9.28
N THR A 211 -4.93 4.34 -9.51
CA THR A 211 -3.78 4.44 -10.42
C THR A 211 -4.24 4.89 -11.82
N ASP A 212 -5.31 4.29 -12.35
CA ASP A 212 -5.89 4.63 -13.65
C ASP A 212 -6.34 6.10 -13.71
N SER A 213 -7.02 6.61 -12.68
CA SER A 213 -7.53 7.99 -12.69
C SER A 213 -6.41 9.03 -12.62
N LYS A 214 -5.32 8.73 -11.89
CA LYS A 214 -4.12 9.60 -11.79
C LYS A 214 -3.35 9.62 -13.10
N ILE A 215 -3.02 8.44 -13.66
CA ILE A 215 -2.28 8.32 -14.93
C ILE A 215 -3.09 8.99 -16.04
N SER A 216 -4.37 8.65 -16.16
CA SER A 216 -5.25 9.20 -17.19
C SER A 216 -5.48 10.71 -17.06
N ALA A 217 -5.36 11.28 -15.86
CA ALA A 217 -5.37 12.72 -15.63
C ALA A 217 -4.08 13.38 -16.12
N ALA A 218 -2.92 12.85 -15.70
CA ALA A 218 -1.61 13.39 -16.05
C ALA A 218 -1.31 13.30 -17.55
N LEU A 219 -1.62 12.17 -18.20
CA LEU A 219 -1.48 11.99 -19.64
C LEU A 219 -2.31 13.01 -20.44
N LYS A 220 -3.54 13.30 -19.99
CA LYS A 220 -4.37 14.36 -20.62
C LYS A 220 -3.77 15.75 -20.48
N LEU A 221 -2.92 15.97 -19.49
CA LEU A 221 -2.19 17.21 -19.27
C LEU A 221 -0.79 17.19 -19.90
N LYS A 222 -0.39 16.08 -20.55
CA LYS A 222 0.97 15.83 -21.04
C LYS A 222 2.04 16.00 -19.95
N ILE A 223 1.69 15.68 -18.71
CA ILE A 223 2.63 15.66 -17.59
C ILE A 223 3.24 14.26 -17.51
N PRO A 224 4.57 14.12 -17.51
CA PRO A 224 5.21 12.82 -17.35
C PRO A 224 4.86 12.19 -15.99
N VAL A 225 4.72 10.86 -15.98
CA VAL A 225 4.34 10.08 -14.82
C VAL A 225 5.37 9.01 -14.56
N VAL A 226 6.02 9.09 -13.40
CA VAL A 226 6.87 8.05 -12.86
C VAL A 226 6.00 7.09 -12.05
N VAL A 227 5.95 5.83 -12.48
CA VAL A 227 5.14 4.78 -11.84
C VAL A 227 6.08 3.81 -11.13
N ILE A 228 6.07 3.84 -9.81
CA ILE A 228 6.78 2.85 -8.99
C ILE A 228 6.01 1.54 -9.10
N LYS A 229 6.54 0.60 -9.88
CA LYS A 229 6.05 -0.77 -10.01
C LYS A 229 6.22 -1.51 -8.69
N ARG A 230 5.38 -2.51 -8.46
CA ARG A 230 5.53 -3.35 -7.28
C ARG A 230 6.84 -4.13 -7.35
N PRO A 231 7.52 -4.37 -6.21
CA PRO A 231 8.67 -5.25 -6.22
C PRO A 231 8.19 -6.65 -6.58
N ARG A 232 8.88 -7.31 -7.50
CA ARG A 232 8.62 -8.73 -7.80
C ARG A 232 9.02 -9.55 -6.58
N MET A 233 8.06 -10.18 -5.92
CA MET A 233 8.33 -11.16 -4.88
C MET A 233 8.36 -12.53 -5.52
N GLU A 234 9.55 -12.97 -5.92
CA GLU A 234 9.80 -14.36 -6.30
C GLU A 234 10.19 -15.11 -5.03
N ASP A 235 9.19 -15.69 -4.36
CA ASP A 235 9.39 -16.63 -3.27
C ASP A 235 8.47 -17.82 -3.53
N GLU A 236 9.06 -18.95 -3.91
CA GLU A 236 8.35 -20.18 -4.30
C GLU A 236 7.44 -20.72 -3.17
N GLN A 237 7.65 -20.30 -1.92
CA GLN A 237 6.86 -20.72 -0.78
C GLN A 237 5.64 -19.83 -0.52
N ILE A 238 5.46 -18.75 -1.29
CA ILE A 238 4.30 -17.86 -1.18
C ILE A 238 3.21 -18.31 -2.15
N ILE A 239 2.03 -18.63 -1.62
CA ILE A 239 0.84 -18.91 -2.43
C ILE A 239 0.22 -17.58 -2.82
N SER A 240 0.54 -17.10 -4.02
CA SER A 240 -0.06 -15.88 -4.57
C SER A 240 -1.46 -16.16 -5.10
N VAL A 241 -2.42 -15.35 -4.70
CA VAL A 241 -3.82 -15.44 -5.13
C VAL A 241 -4.33 -14.07 -5.58
N HIS A 242 -5.23 -14.06 -6.54
CA HIS A 242 -5.70 -12.87 -7.24
C HIS A 242 -7.19 -12.60 -7.08
N THR A 243 -7.94 -13.60 -6.60
CA THR A 243 -9.39 -13.51 -6.38
C THR A 243 -9.75 -13.90 -4.96
N TYR A 244 -10.94 -13.48 -4.50
CA TYR A 244 -11.41 -13.85 -3.16
C TYR A 244 -11.80 -15.32 -3.07
N ASP A 245 -12.24 -15.92 -4.18
CA ASP A 245 -12.53 -17.35 -4.25
C ASP A 245 -11.26 -18.19 -4.09
N GLU A 246 -10.15 -17.79 -4.73
CA GLU A 246 -8.85 -18.44 -4.54
C GLU A 246 -8.38 -18.33 -3.08
N VAL A 247 -8.57 -17.18 -2.42
CA VAL A 247 -8.25 -17.06 -0.98
C VAL A 247 -9.03 -18.09 -0.18
N LEU A 248 -10.34 -18.20 -0.42
CA LEU A 248 -11.21 -19.13 0.29
C LEU A 248 -10.81 -20.60 0.04
N GLU A 249 -10.48 -20.95 -1.20
CA GLU A 249 -10.01 -22.29 -1.57
C GLU A 249 -8.72 -22.65 -0.82
N ARG A 250 -7.70 -21.78 -0.87
CA ARG A 250 -6.40 -22.01 -0.21
C ARG A 250 -6.51 -22.06 1.30
N VAL A 251 -7.35 -21.22 1.90
CA VAL A 251 -7.65 -21.29 3.32
C VAL A 251 -8.33 -22.62 3.66
N SER A 252 -9.30 -23.06 2.85
CA SER A 252 -10.01 -24.34 3.07
C SER A 252 -9.04 -25.53 3.01
N GLU A 253 -8.12 -25.55 2.05
CA GLU A 253 -7.07 -26.56 1.94
C GLU A 253 -6.15 -26.58 3.17
N ALA A 254 -5.74 -25.41 3.66
CA ALA A 254 -4.86 -25.29 4.82
C ALA A 254 -5.52 -25.78 6.12
N ILE A 255 -6.83 -25.58 6.27
CA ILE A 255 -7.57 -25.98 7.48
C ILE A 255 -7.88 -27.49 7.51
N ARG A 256 -7.95 -28.15 6.34
CA ARG A 256 -8.21 -29.59 6.21
C ARG A 256 -6.99 -30.47 6.52
N LYS A 257 -5.78 -29.91 6.49
CA LYS A 257 -4.53 -30.57 6.88
C LYS A 257 -4.33 -30.50 8.39
#